data_AF-A0A2N9NFM8-F1
#
_entry.id   AF-A0A2N9NFM8-F1
#
_cell.length_a   1.000
_cell.length_b   1.000
_cell.length_c   1.000
_cell.angle_alpha   90.00
_cell.angle_beta   90.00
_cell.angle_gamma   90.00
#
_symmetry.space_group_name_H-M   'P 1'
#
loop_
_entity.id
_entity.type
_entity.pdbx_description
1 polymer ?
#
loop_
_entity_poly.entity_id
_entity_poly.type
_entity_poly.pdbx_seq_one_letter_code
_entity_poly.pdbx_strand_id
1 'polypeptide(L)'
;MKTQKLENLCQCYLADQLLPQVVTKVDADLSEKVRQGGCLHCSGKLHSARYRRKPRGRPKQDRERKEEIWRNSFCCDQDGCRKRHTPPSVRFLGRKVYWGFIVVLVAAMHHGVKPARLKILRETLGVDSRTVERWREWWLQAFAQSAFWKAARAQFSPPLDPEALPQALCEAFRVDRRDRLLKLLQFLSPITTGSIPLEGSM
;
A
#
# COMPACT_ATOMS: atom_id res chain seq x y z
N MET A 1 -17.01 11.88 -0.36
CA MET A 1 -16.48 12.06 1.02
C MET A 1 -15.76 13.40 1.12
N LYS A 2 -16.03 14.22 2.14
CA LYS A 2 -15.38 15.54 2.30
C LYS A 2 -13.90 15.37 2.64
N THR A 3 -13.02 16.18 2.03
CA THR A 3 -11.56 16.23 2.28
C THR A 3 -11.20 16.28 3.76
N GLN A 4 -11.91 17.10 4.56
CA GLN A 4 -11.70 17.21 6.00
C GLN A 4 -11.87 15.87 6.74
N LYS A 5 -12.80 15.02 6.28
CA LYS A 5 -13.01 13.70 6.87
C LYS A 5 -11.80 12.79 6.61
N LEU A 6 -11.24 12.82 5.40
CA LEU A 6 -10.03 12.06 5.06
C LEU A 6 -8.79 12.50 5.85
N GLU A 7 -8.64 13.80 6.08
CA GLU A 7 -7.57 14.36 6.91
C GLU A 7 -7.64 13.84 8.35
N ASN A 8 -8.82 13.97 8.97
CA ASN A 8 -9.05 13.48 10.31
C ASN A 8 -8.82 11.97 10.40
N LEU A 9 -9.29 11.20 9.40
CA LEU A 9 -9.03 9.76 9.33
C LEU A 9 -7.53 9.46 9.21
N CYS A 10 -6.80 10.16 8.36
CA CYS A 10 -5.35 9.99 8.23
C CYS A 10 -4.66 10.22 9.58
N GLN A 11 -5.00 11.30 10.29
CA GLN A 11 -4.48 11.58 11.63
C GLN A 11 -4.89 10.52 12.66
N CYS A 12 -6.15 10.08 12.66
CA CYS A 12 -6.63 9.00 13.53
C CYS A 12 -5.86 7.70 13.31
N TYR A 13 -5.63 7.30 12.05
CA TYR A 13 -4.87 6.08 11.74
C TYR A 13 -3.39 6.19 12.08
N LEU A 14 -2.81 7.38 12.03
CA LEU A 14 -1.44 7.61 12.49
C LEU A 14 -1.32 7.50 14.01
N ALA A 15 -2.38 7.87 14.74
CA ALA A 15 -2.48 7.71 16.19
C ALA A 15 -2.92 6.29 16.60
N ASP A 16 -3.46 5.48 15.68
CA ASP A 16 -3.90 4.12 15.95
C ASP A 16 -2.70 3.19 16.15
N GLN A 17 -2.42 2.87 17.41
CA GLN A 17 -1.32 1.98 17.81
C GLN A 17 -1.53 0.53 17.37
N LEU A 18 -2.76 0.12 17.06
CA LEU A 18 -3.09 -1.24 16.64
C LEU A 18 -2.93 -1.42 15.12
N LEU A 19 -3.11 -0.37 14.32
CA LEU A 19 -2.98 -0.46 12.86
C LEU A 19 -1.62 -1.05 12.44
N PRO A 20 -0.44 -0.61 12.97
CA PRO A 20 0.85 -1.23 12.67
C PRO A 20 0.92 -2.73 12.96
N GLN A 21 0.29 -3.19 14.06
CA GLN A 21 0.29 -4.60 14.45
C GLN A 21 -0.54 -5.43 13.46
N VAL A 22 -1.73 -4.94 13.12
CA VAL A 22 -2.66 -5.62 12.20
C VAL A 22 -2.05 -5.74 10.81
N VAL A 23 -1.50 -4.66 10.24
CA VAL A 23 -0.89 -4.74 8.89
C VAL A 23 0.36 -5.62 8.88
N THR A 24 1.07 -5.72 10.01
CA THR A 24 2.21 -6.62 10.15
C THR A 24 1.77 -8.08 10.18
N LYS A 25 0.69 -8.40 10.89
CA LYS A 25 0.12 -9.75 10.91
C LYS A 25 -0.36 -10.19 9.53
N VAL A 26 -1.08 -9.31 8.81
CA VAL A 26 -1.57 -9.62 7.46
C VAL A 26 -0.41 -9.87 6.49
N ASP A 27 0.64 -9.04 6.50
CA ASP A 27 1.83 -9.28 5.68
C ASP A 27 2.53 -10.60 6.04
N ALA A 28 2.58 -10.95 7.33
CA ALA A 28 3.16 -12.22 7.78
C ALA A 28 2.37 -13.42 7.23
N ASP A 29 1.04 -13.36 7.26
CA ASP A 29 0.17 -14.42 6.75
C ASP A 29 0.28 -14.58 5.23
N LEU A 30 0.32 -13.46 4.49
CA LEU A 30 0.58 -13.48 3.05
C LEU A 30 1.97 -14.06 2.74
N SER A 31 2.97 -13.74 3.56
CA SER A 31 4.33 -14.24 3.39
C SER A 31 4.42 -15.74 3.63
N GLU A 32 3.72 -16.23 4.65
CA GLU A 32 3.70 -17.65 4.98
C GLU A 32 3.03 -18.47 3.88
N LYS A 33 1.91 -17.99 3.32
CA LYS A 33 1.27 -18.62 2.15
C LYS A 33 2.22 -18.75 0.97
N VAL A 34 2.92 -17.66 0.62
CA VAL A 34 3.92 -17.69 -0.46
C VAL A 34 5.05 -18.67 -0.14
N ARG A 35 5.56 -18.68 1.09
CA ARG A 35 6.64 -19.58 1.51
C ARG A 35 6.24 -21.05 1.38
N GLN A 36 5.03 -21.40 1.80
CA GLN A 36 4.49 -22.76 1.74
C GLN A 36 4.22 -23.23 0.30
N GLY A 37 3.90 -22.31 -0.61
CA GLY A 37 3.65 -22.63 -2.03
C GLY A 37 4.90 -23.01 -2.85
N GLY A 38 6.11 -22.78 -2.32
CA GLY A 38 7.35 -23.08 -3.03
C GLY A 38 7.61 -22.15 -4.24
N CYS A 39 8.67 -22.46 -4.98
CA CYS A 39 9.06 -21.70 -6.17
C CYS A 39 8.06 -21.92 -7.30
N LEU A 40 7.51 -20.85 -7.88
CA LEU A 40 6.57 -20.91 -9.00
C LEU A 40 7.19 -21.43 -10.31
N HIS A 41 8.51 -21.61 -10.36
CA HIS A 41 9.23 -22.02 -11.57
C HIS A 41 9.78 -23.45 -11.51
N CYS A 42 10.12 -23.95 -10.33
CA CYS A 42 10.74 -25.27 -10.17
C CYS A 42 10.23 -26.03 -8.93
N SER A 43 9.22 -25.51 -8.24
CA SER A 43 8.66 -26.07 -7.00
C SER A 43 9.64 -26.20 -5.83
N GLY A 44 10.88 -25.72 -5.98
CA GLY A 44 11.91 -25.72 -4.94
C GLY A 44 11.53 -24.91 -3.71
N LYS A 45 12.18 -25.19 -2.59
CA LYS A 45 11.90 -24.52 -1.32
C LYS A 45 12.30 -23.04 -1.39
N LEU A 46 11.57 -22.22 -0.65
CA LEU A 46 11.81 -20.78 -0.55
C LEU A 46 12.55 -20.45 0.74
N HIS A 47 13.75 -19.86 0.60
CA HIS A 47 14.54 -19.33 1.71
C HIS A 47 14.30 -17.84 1.90
N SER A 48 14.37 -17.39 3.16
CA SER A 48 14.19 -15.97 3.50
C SER A 48 15.22 -15.11 2.78
N ALA A 49 14.73 -14.10 2.08
CA ALA A 49 15.51 -13.06 1.43
C ALA A 49 14.92 -11.68 1.77
N ARG A 50 14.40 -11.53 3.00
CA ARG A 50 13.82 -10.27 3.50
C ARG A 50 14.84 -9.14 3.42
N TYR A 51 14.36 -7.92 3.21
CA TYR A 51 15.21 -6.74 3.11
C TYR A 51 14.65 -5.57 3.91
N ARG A 52 15.55 -4.73 4.43
CA ARG A 52 15.17 -3.61 5.28
C ARG A 52 14.44 -2.52 4.48
N ARG A 53 13.43 -1.93 5.10
CA ARG A 53 12.70 -0.75 4.63
C ARG A 53 12.77 0.34 5.69
N LYS A 54 12.67 1.59 5.25
CA LYS A 54 12.54 2.76 6.12
C LYS A 54 11.37 3.61 5.64
N PRO A 55 10.11 3.14 5.83
CA PRO A 55 8.95 3.91 5.41
C PRO A 55 8.87 5.23 6.19
N ARG A 56 8.75 6.32 5.45
CA ARG A 56 8.50 7.68 5.92
C ARG A 56 7.01 7.86 6.23
N GLY A 57 6.68 9.00 6.83
CA GLY A 57 5.30 9.34 7.21
C GLY A 57 4.93 8.95 8.65
N ARG A 58 5.91 8.65 9.50
CA ARG A 58 5.68 8.61 10.95
C ARG A 58 5.42 10.03 11.47
N PRO A 59 4.51 10.21 12.46
CA PRO A 59 4.39 11.47 13.19
C PRO A 59 5.78 11.94 13.65
N LYS A 60 6.01 13.26 13.68
CA LYS A 60 7.32 13.85 14.05
C LYS A 60 7.91 13.22 15.33
N GLN A 61 7.06 12.95 16.31
CA GLN A 61 7.36 12.35 17.61
C GLN A 61 7.97 10.94 17.51
N ASP A 62 7.60 10.18 16.47
CA ASP A 62 8.03 8.78 16.26
C ASP A 62 9.11 8.63 15.17
N ARG A 63 9.56 9.73 14.55
CA ARG A 63 10.57 9.66 13.47
C ARG A 63 11.93 9.14 13.95
N GLU A 64 12.24 9.33 15.23
CA GLU A 64 13.50 8.91 15.84
C GLU A 64 13.48 7.46 16.33
N ARG A 65 12.31 6.79 16.34
CA ARG A 65 12.23 5.36 16.68
C ARG A 65 13.06 4.55 15.70
N LYS A 66 14.14 3.95 16.20
CA LYS A 66 15.10 3.09 15.46
C LYS A 66 14.58 1.67 15.18
N GLU A 67 13.27 1.48 15.15
CA GLU A 67 12.69 0.18 14.86
C GLU A 67 13.05 -0.26 13.43
N GLU A 68 13.64 -1.44 13.31
CA GLU A 68 13.95 -2.02 12.01
C GLU A 68 12.70 -2.60 11.36
N ILE A 69 12.29 -1.99 10.26
CA ILE A 69 11.16 -2.47 9.47
C ILE A 69 11.69 -3.34 8.33
N TRP A 70 11.19 -4.56 8.24
CA TRP A 70 11.55 -5.52 7.20
C TRP A 70 10.40 -5.73 6.21
N ARG A 71 10.74 -5.83 4.93
CA ARG A 71 9.85 -6.38 3.90
C ARG A 71 10.21 -7.84 3.67
N ASN A 72 9.24 -8.71 3.89
CA ASN A 72 9.39 -10.13 3.59
C ASN A 72 9.57 -10.33 2.09
N SER A 73 10.45 -11.27 1.75
CA SER A 73 10.73 -11.72 0.40
C SER A 73 11.45 -13.05 0.52
N PHE A 74 11.38 -13.86 -0.53
CA PHE A 74 12.05 -15.15 -0.58
C PHE A 74 12.87 -15.32 -1.86
N CYS A 75 13.80 -16.26 -1.82
CA CYS A 75 14.60 -16.72 -2.95
C CYS A 75 14.50 -18.25 -3.02
N CYS A 76 14.33 -18.79 -4.22
CA CYS A 76 14.42 -20.24 -4.42
C CYS A 76 15.81 -20.75 -4.00
N ASP A 77 15.83 -21.89 -3.32
CA ASP A 77 17.05 -22.55 -2.85
C ASP A 77 17.76 -23.38 -3.93
N GLN A 78 17.05 -23.75 -5.00
CA GLN A 78 17.58 -24.55 -6.10
C GLN A 78 18.65 -23.77 -6.86
N ASP A 79 19.78 -24.45 -7.10
CA ASP A 79 20.84 -23.93 -7.95
C ASP A 79 20.33 -23.77 -9.39
N GLY A 80 20.78 -22.72 -10.08
CA GLY A 80 20.27 -22.34 -11.40
C GLY A 80 18.89 -21.66 -11.44
N CYS A 81 18.08 -21.71 -10.37
CA CYS A 81 16.80 -20.99 -10.33
C CYS A 81 16.93 -19.59 -9.70
N ARG A 82 17.19 -19.54 -8.38
CA ARG A 82 17.36 -18.30 -7.57
C ARG A 82 16.29 -17.21 -7.79
N LYS A 83 15.11 -17.57 -8.30
CA LYS A 83 14.01 -16.63 -8.57
C LYS A 83 13.46 -16.06 -7.26
N ARG A 84 13.22 -14.75 -7.24
CA ARG A 84 12.65 -14.05 -6.09
C ARG A 84 11.14 -14.20 -6.05
N HIS A 85 10.63 -14.43 -4.85
CA HIS A 85 9.21 -14.54 -4.53
C HIS A 85 8.90 -13.52 -3.45
N THR A 86 8.63 -12.28 -3.85
CA THR A 86 8.23 -11.22 -2.90
C THR A 86 6.72 -11.27 -2.71
N PRO A 87 6.20 -11.52 -1.50
CA PRO A 87 4.77 -11.51 -1.25
C PRO A 87 4.14 -10.14 -1.53
N PRO A 88 2.83 -10.09 -1.85
CA PRO A 88 2.07 -8.86 -1.79
C PRO A 88 2.08 -8.29 -0.36
N SER A 89 1.89 -6.98 -0.22
CA SER A 89 1.98 -6.28 1.04
C SER A 89 0.86 -5.26 1.20
N VAL A 90 0.28 -5.20 2.40
CA VAL A 90 -0.63 -4.14 2.84
C VAL A 90 0.13 -2.99 3.54
N ARG A 91 1.39 -3.22 3.91
CA ARG A 91 2.28 -2.23 4.55
C ARG A 91 2.93 -1.30 3.56
N PHE A 92 3.34 -1.82 2.40
CA PHE A 92 4.15 -1.09 1.42
C PHE A 92 3.47 -1.02 0.06
N LEU A 93 3.26 0.19 -0.46
CA LEU A 93 2.75 0.37 -1.82
C LEU A 93 3.90 0.32 -2.85
N GLY A 94 4.44 -0.88 -3.06
CA GLY A 94 5.52 -1.16 -4.00
C GLY A 94 6.87 -0.56 -3.57
N ARG A 95 7.50 0.22 -4.45
CA ARG A 95 8.81 0.85 -4.23
C ARG A 95 8.74 2.18 -3.45
N LYS A 96 7.53 2.68 -3.18
CA LYS A 96 7.34 3.96 -2.48
C LYS A 96 7.94 3.90 -1.07
N VAL A 97 8.63 4.96 -0.67
CA VAL A 97 9.35 5.05 0.63
C VAL A 97 8.44 5.49 1.78
N TYR A 98 7.13 5.27 1.67
CA TYR A 98 6.13 5.64 2.68
C TYR A 98 5.25 4.42 2.99
N TRP A 99 4.56 4.45 4.12
CA TRP A 99 3.51 3.48 4.41
C TRP A 99 2.41 3.52 3.36
N GLY A 100 1.92 2.35 2.95
CA GLY A 100 0.92 2.24 1.87
C GLY A 100 -0.34 3.06 2.15
N PHE A 101 -0.86 2.99 3.37
CA PHE A 101 -2.05 3.75 3.76
C PHE A 101 -1.84 5.28 3.69
N ILE A 102 -0.63 5.77 3.97
CA ILE A 102 -0.31 7.21 3.84
C ILE A 102 -0.38 7.61 2.37
N VAL A 103 0.20 6.81 1.47
CA VAL A 103 0.14 7.09 0.04
C VAL A 103 -1.30 7.15 -0.46
N VAL A 104 -2.16 6.22 0.00
CA VAL A 104 -3.58 6.18 -0.37
C VAL A 104 -4.32 7.40 0.16
N LEU A 105 -4.28 7.64 1.47
CA LEU A 105 -5.08 8.70 2.11
C LEU A 105 -4.60 10.08 1.69
N VAL A 106 -3.29 10.32 1.61
CA VAL A 106 -2.76 11.64 1.22
C VAL A 106 -3.03 11.95 -0.25
N ALA A 107 -2.93 10.97 -1.14
CA ALA A 107 -3.32 11.18 -2.53
C ALA A 107 -4.84 11.40 -2.68
N ALA A 108 -5.67 10.70 -1.89
CA ALA A 108 -7.13 10.89 -1.90
C ALA A 108 -7.55 12.29 -1.44
N MET A 109 -6.74 12.94 -0.60
CA MET A 109 -7.02 14.30 -0.16
C MET A 109 -6.82 15.33 -1.26
N HIS A 110 -5.92 15.12 -2.23
CA HIS A 110 -5.48 16.15 -3.16
C HIS A 110 -6.57 16.76 -4.08
N HIS A 111 -7.74 16.13 -4.21
CA HIS A 111 -8.90 16.63 -4.98
C HIS A 111 -9.67 17.75 -4.26
N GLY A 112 -8.99 18.81 -3.83
CA GLY A 112 -9.63 20.01 -3.25
C GLY A 112 -9.05 20.51 -1.92
N VAL A 113 -7.85 20.08 -1.52
CA VAL A 113 -7.21 20.59 -0.29
C VAL A 113 -6.75 22.04 -0.49
N LYS A 114 -7.20 22.93 0.41
CA LYS A 114 -6.65 24.29 0.52
C LYS A 114 -5.14 24.23 0.82
N PRO A 115 -4.28 25.03 0.17
CA PRO A 115 -2.82 24.97 0.35
C PRO A 115 -2.33 24.97 1.80
N ALA A 116 -3.02 25.70 2.69
CA ALA A 116 -2.73 25.76 4.13
C ALA A 116 -2.90 24.41 4.85
N ARG A 117 -3.86 23.57 4.43
CA ARG A 117 -4.11 22.27 5.06
C ARG A 117 -3.15 21.20 4.56
N LEU A 118 -2.74 21.28 3.29
CA LEU A 118 -1.63 20.46 2.79
C LEU A 118 -0.37 20.75 3.62
N LYS A 119 -0.09 22.01 3.97
CA LYS A 119 1.06 22.40 4.80
C LYS A 119 1.09 21.67 6.15
N ILE A 120 -0.03 21.56 6.86
CA ILE A 120 -0.11 20.86 8.16
C ILE A 120 0.23 19.37 8.02
N LEU A 121 -0.33 18.70 7.02
CA LEU A 121 -0.01 17.29 6.75
C LEU A 121 1.46 17.11 6.34
N ARG A 122 2.02 18.05 5.56
CA ARG A 122 3.44 18.05 5.21
C ARG A 122 4.32 18.17 6.45
N GLU A 123 3.99 19.08 7.37
CA GLU A 123 4.74 19.25 8.62
C GLU A 123 4.65 18.01 9.52
N THR A 124 3.44 17.46 9.65
CA THR A 124 3.16 16.29 10.49
C THR A 124 3.87 15.03 9.95
N LEU A 125 3.78 14.79 8.64
CA LEU A 125 4.23 13.55 8.00
C LEU A 125 5.59 13.64 7.31
N GLY A 126 6.09 14.86 7.06
CA GLY A 126 7.34 15.07 6.34
C GLY A 126 7.22 14.73 4.86
N VAL A 127 6.00 14.77 4.33
CA VAL A 127 5.70 14.55 2.90
C VAL A 127 5.79 15.92 2.22
N ASP A 128 6.49 16.05 1.10
CA ASP A 128 6.50 17.30 0.33
C ASP A 128 5.38 17.34 -0.72
N SER A 129 5.02 18.54 -1.20
CA SER A 129 3.93 18.70 -2.20
C SER A 129 4.21 18.00 -3.52
N ARG A 130 5.47 17.99 -3.97
CA ARG A 130 5.84 17.32 -5.23
C ARG A 130 5.67 15.81 -5.11
N THR A 131 5.96 15.24 -3.94
CA THR A 131 5.69 13.82 -3.63
C THR A 131 4.19 13.51 -3.69
N VAL A 132 3.34 14.39 -3.16
CA VAL A 132 1.88 14.19 -3.23
C VAL A 132 1.38 14.26 -4.67
N GLU A 133 1.82 15.25 -5.46
CA GLU A 133 1.44 15.34 -6.88
C GLU A 133 1.90 14.11 -7.66
N ARG A 134 3.15 13.65 -7.46
CA ARG A 134 3.64 12.41 -8.08
C ARG A 134 2.81 11.19 -7.72
N TRP A 135 2.26 11.12 -6.51
CA TRP A 135 1.34 10.04 -6.16
C TRP A 135 0.02 10.17 -6.87
N ARG A 136 -0.53 11.39 -6.94
CA ARG A 136 -1.76 11.68 -7.70
C ARG A 136 -1.60 11.31 -9.17
N GLU A 137 -0.58 11.82 -9.84
CA GLU A 137 -0.26 11.46 -11.23
C GLU A 137 -0.13 9.94 -11.41
N TRP A 138 0.55 9.27 -10.47
CA TRP A 138 0.65 7.81 -10.51
C TRP A 138 -0.71 7.13 -10.40
N TRP A 139 -1.63 7.63 -9.56
CA TRP A 139 -2.99 7.09 -9.44
C TRP A 139 -3.81 7.30 -10.73
N LEU A 140 -3.78 8.52 -11.27
CA LEU A 140 -4.59 8.92 -12.42
C LEU A 140 -4.07 8.36 -13.75
N GLN A 141 -2.75 8.13 -13.86
CA GLN A 141 -2.13 7.68 -15.10
C GLN A 141 -1.71 6.20 -15.00
N ALA A 142 -0.74 5.89 -14.14
CA ALA A 142 -0.16 4.55 -14.10
C ALA A 142 -1.11 3.49 -13.52
N PHE A 143 -1.78 3.79 -12.41
CA PHE A 143 -2.73 2.85 -11.79
C PHE A 143 -3.98 2.70 -12.64
N ALA A 144 -4.60 3.81 -13.08
CA ALA A 144 -5.81 3.77 -13.90
C ALA A 144 -5.62 3.03 -15.24
N GLN A 145 -4.40 3.00 -15.80
CA GLN A 145 -4.09 2.27 -17.03
C GLN A 145 -3.59 0.84 -16.79
N SER A 146 -3.32 0.45 -15.53
CA SER A 146 -2.76 -0.86 -15.18
C SER A 146 -3.71 -2.02 -15.53
N ALA A 147 -3.14 -3.17 -15.89
CA ALA A 147 -3.91 -4.39 -16.12
C ALA A 147 -4.73 -4.79 -14.88
N PHE A 148 -4.14 -4.63 -13.69
CA PHE A 148 -4.82 -4.83 -12.42
C PHE A 148 -6.11 -4.00 -12.32
N TRP A 149 -6.05 -2.68 -12.54
CA TRP A 149 -7.25 -1.84 -12.44
C TRP A 149 -8.27 -2.13 -13.53
N LYS A 150 -7.82 -2.39 -14.77
CA LYS A 150 -8.72 -2.76 -15.89
C LYS A 150 -9.57 -3.99 -15.57
N ALA A 151 -8.99 -4.98 -14.89
CA ALA A 151 -9.73 -6.16 -14.40
C ALA A 151 -10.58 -5.85 -13.15
N ALA A 152 -9.98 -5.18 -12.16
CA ALA A 152 -10.61 -4.99 -10.85
C ALA A 152 -11.77 -3.98 -10.88
N ARG A 153 -11.79 -3.02 -11.81
CA ARG A 153 -12.83 -1.98 -11.89
C ARG A 153 -14.24 -2.55 -12.13
N ALA A 154 -14.36 -3.75 -12.70
CA ALA A 154 -15.63 -4.42 -12.93
C ALA A 154 -16.35 -4.83 -11.63
N GLN A 155 -15.62 -4.86 -10.50
CA GLN A 155 -16.18 -5.21 -9.18
C GLN A 155 -16.99 -4.07 -8.54
N PHE A 156 -17.01 -2.87 -9.16
CA PHE A 156 -17.68 -1.69 -8.61
C PHE A 156 -18.96 -1.38 -9.39
N SER A 157 -20.07 -1.29 -8.66
CA SER A 157 -21.35 -0.79 -9.16
C SER A 157 -21.89 0.27 -8.19
N PRO A 158 -22.06 1.54 -8.62
CA PRO A 158 -21.75 2.07 -9.95
C PRO A 158 -20.23 2.08 -10.25
N PRO A 159 -19.82 2.20 -11.54
CA PRO A 159 -18.41 2.35 -11.91
C PRO A 159 -17.76 3.53 -11.19
N LEU A 160 -16.52 3.36 -10.76
CA LEU A 160 -15.75 4.45 -10.15
C LEU A 160 -15.16 5.35 -11.23
N ASP A 161 -15.26 6.67 -11.01
CA ASP A 161 -14.61 7.68 -11.83
C ASP A 161 -13.07 7.56 -11.72
N PRO A 162 -12.36 7.27 -12.83
CA PRO A 162 -10.90 7.20 -12.85
C PRO A 162 -10.22 8.52 -12.46
N GLU A 163 -10.83 9.66 -12.75
CA GLU A 163 -10.28 10.98 -12.44
C GLU A 163 -10.36 11.30 -10.94
N ALA A 164 -11.27 10.64 -10.22
CA ALA A 164 -11.42 10.74 -8.79
C ALA A 164 -10.55 9.75 -8.00
N LEU A 165 -9.66 8.98 -8.64
CA LEU A 165 -8.77 8.06 -7.91
C LEU A 165 -7.68 8.83 -7.12
N PRO A 166 -7.27 8.35 -5.92
CA PRO A 166 -7.81 7.21 -5.17
C PRO A 166 -8.98 7.56 -4.24
N GLN A 167 -9.52 8.78 -4.30
CA GLN A 167 -10.65 9.18 -3.45
C GLN A 167 -11.88 8.30 -3.70
N ALA A 168 -12.23 8.02 -4.96
CA ALA A 168 -13.34 7.12 -5.29
C ALA A 168 -13.20 5.73 -4.65
N LEU A 169 -11.97 5.18 -4.59
CA LEU A 169 -11.70 3.93 -3.88
C LEU A 169 -11.90 4.06 -2.37
N CYS A 170 -11.42 5.15 -1.77
CA CYS A 170 -11.63 5.41 -0.34
C CYS A 170 -13.13 5.48 0.00
N GLU A 171 -13.94 6.03 -0.89
CA GLU A 171 -15.39 6.12 -0.75
C GLU A 171 -16.08 4.76 -0.93
N ALA A 172 -15.73 4.04 -2.00
CA ALA A 172 -16.27 2.71 -2.28
C ALA A 172 -16.00 1.71 -1.13
N PHE A 173 -14.78 1.73 -0.60
CA PHE A 173 -14.42 0.90 0.54
C PHE A 173 -14.95 1.44 1.87
N ARG A 174 -15.40 2.70 1.94
CA ARG A 174 -15.82 3.37 3.18
C ARG A 174 -14.71 3.33 4.23
N VAL A 175 -13.56 3.93 3.92
CA VAL A 175 -12.33 3.85 4.77
C VAL A 175 -12.40 4.62 6.09
N ASP A 176 -13.59 4.87 6.63
CA ASP A 176 -13.77 5.55 7.91
C ASP A 176 -13.59 4.63 9.13
N ARG A 177 -13.37 3.34 8.90
CA ARG A 177 -13.00 2.37 9.93
C ARG A 177 -11.78 1.56 9.52
N ARG A 178 -10.99 1.12 10.51
CA ARG A 178 -9.74 0.38 10.30
C ARG A 178 -9.93 -0.88 9.44
N ASP A 179 -10.98 -1.66 9.69
CA ASP A 179 -11.29 -2.87 8.93
C ASP A 179 -11.49 -2.57 7.43
N ARG A 180 -12.11 -1.42 7.13
CA ARG A 180 -12.39 -0.98 5.77
C ARG A 180 -11.13 -0.45 5.07
N LEU A 181 -10.28 0.29 5.79
CA LEU A 181 -8.95 0.65 5.30
C LEU A 181 -8.12 -0.60 4.99
N LEU A 182 -8.13 -1.60 5.88
CA LEU A 182 -7.41 -2.85 5.67
C LEU A 182 -7.90 -3.58 4.43
N LYS A 183 -9.22 -3.66 4.21
CA LYS A 183 -9.81 -4.23 2.98
C LYS A 183 -9.34 -3.51 1.72
N LEU A 184 -9.26 -2.17 1.73
CA LEU A 184 -8.71 -1.42 0.60
C LEU A 184 -7.22 -1.74 0.38
N LEU A 185 -6.42 -1.81 1.44
CA LEU A 185 -5.00 -2.16 1.33
C LEU A 185 -4.81 -3.59 0.82
N GLN A 186 -5.65 -4.54 1.24
CA GLN A 186 -5.65 -5.91 0.73
C GLN A 186 -6.02 -5.95 -0.75
N PHE A 187 -7.06 -5.22 -1.16
CA PHE A 187 -7.44 -5.06 -2.56
C PHE A 187 -6.28 -4.54 -3.42
N LEU A 188 -5.52 -3.55 -2.91
CA LEU A 188 -4.37 -2.98 -3.61
C LEU A 188 -3.10 -3.83 -3.50
N SER A 189 -3.02 -4.76 -2.55
CA SER A 189 -1.81 -5.52 -2.26
C SER A 189 -1.19 -6.26 -3.47
N PRO A 190 -1.95 -6.74 -4.46
CA PRO A 190 -1.37 -7.44 -5.60
C PRO A 190 -0.44 -6.55 -6.44
N ILE A 191 -0.69 -5.23 -6.54
CA ILE A 191 0.16 -4.30 -7.32
C ILE A 191 1.51 -3.99 -6.63
N THR A 192 1.72 -4.51 -5.42
CA THR A 192 2.90 -4.20 -4.62
C THR A 192 4.05 -5.15 -4.90
N THR A 193 3.81 -6.23 -5.65
CA THR A 193 4.80 -7.22 -6.08
C THR A 193 4.71 -7.44 -7.59
N GLY A 194 5.83 -7.83 -8.20
CA GLY A 194 5.88 -8.34 -9.57
C GLY A 194 6.41 -9.78 -9.65
N SER A 195 6.67 -10.39 -8.50
CA SER A 195 7.23 -11.74 -8.39
C SER A 195 6.17 -12.83 -8.21
N ILE A 196 4.96 -12.43 -7.83
CA ILE A 196 3.83 -13.32 -7.61
C ILE A 196 2.73 -12.87 -8.58
N PRO A 197 2.18 -13.76 -9.41
CA PRO A 197 1.08 -13.43 -10.31
C PRO A 197 -0.13 -12.90 -9.53
N LEU A 198 -0.94 -12.08 -10.20
CA LEU A 198 -2.25 -11.71 -9.69
C LEU A 198 -3.13 -12.97 -9.66
N GLU A 199 -3.82 -13.24 -8.54
CA GLU A 199 -4.81 -14.32 -8.50
C GLU A 199 -5.84 -14.09 -9.63
N GLY A 200 -5.98 -15.06 -10.53
CA GLY A 200 -6.80 -14.96 -11.75
C GLY A 200 -6.05 -14.66 -13.06
N SER A 201 -4.71 -14.74 -13.07
CA SER A 201 -3.88 -14.65 -14.30
C SER A 201 -3.16 -15.95 -14.66
N MET A 202 -3.79 -17.10 -14.39
CA MET A 202 -3.42 -18.39 -14.99
C MET A 202 -4.39 -18.70 -16.13
#